data_AF-A0A2A5MAG6-F1
#
_entry.id   AF-A0A2A5MAG6-F1
#
_cell.length_a   1.000
_cell.length_b   1.000
_cell.length_c   1.000
_cell.angle_alpha   90.00
_cell.angle_beta   90.00
_cell.angle_gamma   90.00
#
_symmetry.space_group_name_H-M   'P 1'
#
loop_
_entity.id
_entity.type
_entity.pdbx_description
1 polymer ?
#
loop_
_entity_poly.entity_id
_entity_poly.type
_entity_poly.pdbx_seq_one_letter_code
_entity_poly.pdbx_strand_id
1 'polypeptide(L)' 'VVIDPCAGSGSTLLAATNLNRKAYGFEIKKDFFKSANEIMFKHIERSLFA' A
#
# COMPACT_ATOMS: atom_id res chain seq x y z
N VAL A 1 -11.73 5.96 3.51
CA VAL A 1 -11.26 5.01 2.47
C VAL A 1 -10.38 5.79 1.49
N VAL A 2 -9.24 5.25 1.07
CA VAL A 2 -8.34 5.81 0.05
C VAL A 2 -8.30 4.85 -1.14
N ILE A 3 -8.39 5.36 -2.35
CA ILE A 3 -8.34 4.55 -3.58
C ILE A 3 -7.29 5.17 -4.50
N ASP A 4 -6.31 4.37 -4.90
CA ASP A 4 -5.22 4.79 -5.79
C ASP A 4 -5.18 3.90 -7.05
N PRO A 5 -5.70 4.37 -8.20
CA PRO A 5 -5.76 3.57 -9.42
C PRO A 5 -4.39 3.40 -10.12
N CYS A 6 -3.33 4.08 -9.65
CA CYS A 6 -1.97 3.98 -10.18
C CYS A 6 -1.00 3.92 -9.01
N ALA A 7 -1.05 2.79 -8.29
CA ALA A 7 -0.37 2.65 -7.02
C ALA A 7 1.15 2.79 -7.14
N GLY A 8 1.76 2.45 -8.29
CA GLY A 8 3.19 2.57 -8.53
C GLY A 8 4.01 1.88 -7.44
N SER A 9 4.79 2.67 -6.68
CA SER A 9 5.56 2.18 -5.54
C SER A 9 4.70 1.76 -4.34
N GLY A 10 3.45 2.22 -4.24
CA GLY A 10 2.56 1.93 -3.11
C GLY A 10 2.63 2.95 -1.97
N SER A 11 3.31 4.10 -2.15
CA SER A 11 3.52 5.11 -1.10
C SER A 11 2.21 5.67 -0.53
N THR A 12 1.21 5.92 -1.38
CA THR A 12 -0.13 6.37 -0.97
C THR A 12 -0.81 5.36 -0.04
N LEU A 13 -0.69 4.06 -0.35
CA LEU A 13 -1.31 2.99 0.42
C LEU A 13 -0.62 2.80 1.77
N LEU A 14 0.71 2.92 1.80
CA LEU A 14 1.48 2.90 3.04
C LEU A 14 1.09 4.07 3.95
N ALA A 15 1.06 5.29 3.41
CA ALA A 15 0.63 6.46 4.17
C ALA A 15 -0.80 6.33 4.70
N ALA A 16 -1.72 5.82 3.88
CA ALA A 16 -3.10 5.57 4.30
C ALA A 16 -3.17 4.52 5.42
N THR A 17 -2.36 3.45 5.33
CA THR A 17 -2.29 2.41 6.37
C THR A 17 -1.72 2.96 7.68
N ASN A 18 -0.65 3.76 7.62
CA ASN A 18 -0.06 4.41 8.79
C ASN A 18 -1.02 5.38 9.49
N LEU A 19 -1.98 5.95 8.75
CA LEU A 19 -3.03 6.81 9.28
C LEU A 19 -4.30 6.02 9.69
N ASN A 20 -4.22 4.70 9.82
CA ASN A 20 -5.35 3.80 10.12
C ASN A 20 -6.55 3.99 9.17
N ARG A 21 -6.29 4.33 7.90
CA ARG A 21 -7.31 4.45 6.85
C ARG A 21 -7.33 3.19 6.00
N LYS A 22 -8.52 2.66 5.73
CA LYS A 22 -8.72 1.62 4.70
C LYS A 22 -8.25 2.14 3.34
N ALA A 23 -7.41 1.38 2.64
CA ALA A 23 -6.82 1.76 1.36
C ALA A 23 -6.86 0.61 0.35
N TYR A 24 -7.08 0.95 -0.93
CA TYR A 24 -7.04 0.04 -2.06
C TYR A 24 -6.22 0.69 -3.17
N GLY A 25 -5.36 -0.07 -3.84
CA GLY A 25 -4.70 0.45 -5.03
C GLY A 25 -4.50 -0.59 -6.11
N PHE A 26 -4.39 -0.09 -7.34
CA PHE A 26 -4.28 -0.86 -8.56
C PHE A 26 -3.04 -0.41 -9.31
N GLU A 27 -2.32 -1.37 -9.88
CA GLU A 27 -1.14 -1.09 -10.70
C GLU A 27 -1.12 -2.08 -11.86
N ILE A 28 -0.97 -1.58 -13.08
CA ILE A 28 -0.97 -2.39 -14.29
C ILE A 28 0.42 -2.97 -14.58
N LYS A 29 1.48 -2.25 -14.19
CA LYS A 29 2.86 -2.68 -14.41
C LYS A 29 3.23 -3.74 -13.36
N LYS A 30 3.38 -4.97 -13.84
CA LYS A 30 3.70 -6.14 -13.01
C LYS A 30 4.96 -5.94 -12.17
N ASP A 31 5.97 -5.26 -12.71
CA ASP A 31 7.22 -5.00 -12.00
C ASP A 31 7.04 -4.03 -10.82
N PHE A 32 6.22 -2.99 -10.99
CA PHE A 32 5.85 -2.10 -9.88
C PHE A 32 5.00 -2.82 -8.84
N PHE A 33 3.99 -3.58 -9.28
CA PHE A 33 3.18 -4.39 -8.37
C PHE A 33 4.05 -5.35 -7.54
N LYS A 34 4.96 -6.10 -8.18
CA LYS A 34 5.86 -7.03 -7.51
C LYS A 34 6.78 -6.30 -6.54
N SER A 35 7.44 -5.23 -6.99
CA SER A 35 8.37 -4.46 -6.16
C SER A 35 7.69 -3.83 -4.95
N ALA A 36 6.48 -3.28 -5.11
CA ALA A 36 5.70 -2.73 -4.00
C ALA A 36 5.37 -3.80 -2.95
N ASN A 37 4.97 -5.01 -3.35
CA ASN A 37 4.68 -6.10 -2.41
C ASN A 37 5.94 -6.61 -1.69
N GLU A 38 7.05 -6.75 -2.40
CA GLU A 38 8.29 -7.31 -1.85
C GLU A 38 9.06 -6.31 -0.97
N ILE A 39 9.03 -5.02 -1.31
CA ILE A 39 9.82 -3.97 -0.66
C ILE A 39 8.96 -3.14 0.30
N MET A 40 7.83 -2.59 -0.18
CA MET A 40 7.05 -1.61 0.58
C MET A 40 6.11 -2.26 1.59
N PHE A 41 5.47 -3.38 1.25
CA PHE A 41 4.40 -3.94 2.08
C PHE A 41 4.85 -5.07 3.03
N LYS A 42 6.08 -5.56 2.90
CA LYS A 42 6.63 -6.67 3.69
C LYS A 42 6.70 -6.39 5.20
N HIS A 43 6.79 -5.12 5.59
CA HIS A 43 6.96 -4.68 6.98
C HIS A 43 5.81 -3.80 7.47
N ILE A 44 4.63 -3.89 6.86
CA ILE A 44 3.44 -3.20 7.39
C ILE A 44 3.02 -3.90 8.68
N GLU A 45 3.42 -3.33 9.82
CA GLU A 45 2.92 -3.71 11.12
C GLU A 45 1.62 -2.94 11.37
N ARG A 46 0.51 -3.67 11.48
CA ARG A 46 -0.76 -3.08 11.95
C ARG A 46 -0.74 -3.13 13.46
N SER A 47 -1.08 -2.01 14.10
CA SER A 47 -1.31 -2.01 15.54
C SER A 47 -2.36 -3.05 15.88
N LEU A 48 -2.03 -4.01 16.75
CA LEU A 48 -3.01 -4.95 17.31
C LEU A 48 -4.02 -4.24 18.22
N PHE A 49 -3.64 -3.08 18.74
CA PHE A 49 -4.45 -2.26 19.63
C PHE A 49 -4.92 -1.03 18.85
N ALA A 50 -6.22 -1.00 18.56
CA ALA A 50 -6.86 0.15 17.91
C ALA A 50 -7.03 1.31 18.88
#